data_AF-A0A2G7G3R1-F1
#
_entry.id   AF-A0A2G7G3R1-F1
#
_cell.length_a   1.000
_cell.length_b   1.000
_cell.length_c   1.000
_cell.angle_alpha   90.00
_cell.angle_beta   90.00
_cell.angle_gamma   90.00
#
_symmetry.space_group_name_H-M   'P 1'
#
loop_
_entity.id
_entity.type
_entity.pdbx_description
1 polymer ?
#
loop_
_entity_poly.entity_id
_entity_poly.type
_entity_poly.pdbx_seq_one_letter_code
_entity_poly.pdbx_strand_id
1 'polypeptide(L)'
;MVADTKAWKSRFIYQAMTDRFARTDGSTTHACNTTARLYCGGTWRRMIDRLDYIQGMGIDAVMVSPIVENVEGRASYGEAYHGYWIQDMYALNPHFGSREGLPDLSKALHYRGMFLMMDTVIDNIAYITNGTSPEGNINFTRLYPFNDPKYFHSYYKVMDYDDYPLAQKC
;
A
#
# COMPACT_ATOMS: atom_id res chain seq x y z
N MET A 1 14.90 -14.09 -13.11
CA MET A 1 15.88 -13.08 -13.56
C MET A 1 15.54 -11.78 -12.88
N VAL A 2 16.53 -11.02 -12.39
CA VAL A 2 16.29 -9.70 -11.80
C VAL A 2 16.20 -8.69 -12.97
N ALA A 3 15.13 -7.90 -13.01
CA ALA A 3 14.94 -6.90 -14.06
C ALA A 3 15.81 -5.67 -13.78
N ASP A 4 16.65 -5.28 -14.74
CA ASP A 4 17.43 -4.05 -14.69
C ASP A 4 16.66 -2.87 -15.31
N THR A 5 17.24 -1.67 -15.26
CA THR A 5 16.60 -0.46 -15.81
C THR A 5 16.32 -0.58 -17.31
N LYS A 6 17.15 -1.32 -18.06
CA LYS A 6 16.94 -1.55 -19.50
C LYS A 6 15.72 -2.42 -19.75
N ALA A 7 15.52 -3.46 -18.94
CA ALA A 7 14.36 -4.36 -19.02
C ALA A 7 13.03 -3.68 -18.69
N TRP A 8 13.04 -2.59 -17.93
CA TRP A 8 11.85 -1.80 -17.59
C TRP A 8 11.45 -0.77 -18.66
N LYS A 9 12.39 -0.27 -19.47
CA LYS A 9 12.14 0.83 -20.44
C LYS A 9 11.04 0.54 -21.47
N SER A 10 10.81 -0.72 -21.81
CA SER A 10 9.81 -1.13 -22.80
C SER A 10 8.48 -1.58 -22.19
N ARG A 11 8.32 -1.49 -20.86
CA ARG A 11 7.14 -1.99 -20.16
C ARG A 11 6.02 -0.97 -20.12
N PHE A 12 4.79 -1.47 -20.20
CA PHE A 12 3.58 -0.70 -19.92
C PHE A 12 3.02 -1.17 -18.58
N ILE A 13 2.85 -0.24 -17.64
CA ILE A 13 2.51 -0.55 -16.25
C ILE A 13 1.03 -0.24 -16.01
N TYR A 14 0.30 -1.20 -15.47
CA TYR A 14 -1.04 -1.01 -14.90
C TYR A 14 -0.93 -0.86 -13.38
N GLN A 15 -1.28 0.33 -12.87
CA GLN A 15 -1.37 0.56 -11.43
C GLN A 15 -2.72 0.08 -10.92
N ALA A 16 -2.70 -0.84 -9.95
CA ALA A 16 -3.88 -1.39 -9.31
C ALA A 16 -3.86 -1.10 -7.80
N MET A 17 -4.89 -0.39 -7.33
CA MET A 17 -5.15 -0.32 -5.89
C MET A 17 -5.68 -1.68 -5.43
N THR A 18 -4.91 -2.40 -4.61
CA THR A 18 -5.19 -3.81 -4.26
C THR A 18 -6.60 -3.99 -3.73
N ASP A 19 -7.04 -3.13 -2.79
CA ASP A 19 -8.37 -3.14 -2.19
C ASP A 19 -9.53 -2.92 -3.17
N ARG A 20 -9.27 -2.32 -4.34
CA ARG A 20 -10.32 -1.83 -5.26
C ARG A 20 -10.39 -2.60 -6.57
N PHE A 21 -9.34 -3.34 -6.91
CA PHE A 21 -9.24 -3.93 -8.24
C PHE A 21 -10.14 -5.15 -8.40
N ALA A 22 -10.04 -6.13 -7.50
CA ALA A 22 -10.81 -7.36 -7.61
C ALA A 22 -10.99 -8.03 -6.25
N ARG A 23 -12.25 -8.32 -5.89
CA ARG A 23 -12.64 -8.87 -4.58
C ARG A 23 -12.46 -10.38 -4.47
N THR A 24 -12.20 -10.87 -3.26
CA THR A 24 -12.06 -12.30 -2.96
C THR A 24 -13.29 -13.13 -3.38
N ASP A 25 -14.50 -12.59 -3.25
CA ASP A 25 -15.75 -13.25 -3.65
C ASP A 25 -16.02 -13.20 -5.16
N GLY A 26 -15.17 -12.52 -5.93
CA GLY A 26 -15.33 -12.32 -7.37
C GLY A 26 -16.52 -11.45 -7.76
N SER A 27 -17.19 -10.80 -6.81
CA SER A 27 -18.35 -9.95 -7.07
C SER A 27 -18.00 -8.76 -7.95
N THR A 28 -18.84 -8.49 -8.94
CA THR A 28 -18.79 -7.31 -9.80
C THR A 28 -19.84 -6.26 -9.44
N THR A 29 -20.66 -6.53 -8.42
CA THR A 29 -21.78 -5.69 -8.00
C THR A 29 -21.70 -5.26 -6.53
N HIS A 30 -20.67 -5.72 -5.80
CA HIS A 30 -20.45 -5.29 -4.42
C HIS A 30 -20.29 -3.78 -4.36
N ALA A 31 -21.08 -3.13 -3.50
CA ALA A 31 -21.02 -1.70 -3.34
C ALA A 31 -19.70 -1.29 -2.66
N CYS A 32 -18.97 -0.38 -3.29
CA CYS A 32 -17.80 0.27 -2.71
C CYS A 32 -18.05 1.78 -2.70
N ASN A 33 -18.57 2.30 -1.58
CA ASN A 33 -18.80 3.74 -1.45
C ASN A 33 -17.47 4.47 -1.22
N THR A 34 -16.95 5.10 -2.27
CA THR A 34 -15.68 5.82 -2.25
C THR A 34 -15.65 6.99 -1.25
N THR A 35 -16.80 7.60 -0.96
CA THR A 35 -16.91 8.68 0.03
C THR A 35 -16.77 8.19 1.47
N ALA A 36 -17.07 6.91 1.72
CA ALA A 36 -16.93 6.30 3.03
C ALA A 36 -15.46 6.00 3.39
N ARG A 37 -14.58 5.86 2.38
CA ARG A 37 -13.12 5.67 2.54
C ARG A 37 -12.77 4.43 3.40
N LEU A 38 -13.49 3.35 3.16
CA LEU A 38 -13.32 2.07 3.87
C LEU A 38 -12.66 1.03 2.95
N TYR A 39 -12.20 -0.06 3.54
CA TYR A 39 -11.82 -1.24 2.77
C TYR A 39 -13.02 -1.78 1.97
N CYS A 40 -12.77 -2.12 0.71
CA CYS A 40 -13.73 -2.70 -0.23
C CYS A 40 -13.38 -4.15 -0.62
N GLY A 41 -12.34 -4.74 -0.02
CA GLY A 41 -12.12 -6.19 0.03
C GLY A 41 -11.39 -6.79 -1.17
N GLY A 42 -10.62 -6.00 -1.89
CA GLY A 42 -9.76 -6.47 -2.98
C GLY A 42 -8.50 -7.19 -2.48
N THR A 43 -8.07 -8.22 -3.19
CA THR A 43 -6.95 -9.09 -2.76
C THR A 43 -6.00 -9.49 -3.89
N TRP A 44 -4.76 -9.85 -3.52
CA TRP A 44 -3.78 -10.37 -4.48
C TRP A 44 -4.26 -11.64 -5.18
N ARG A 45 -4.94 -12.53 -4.46
CA ARG A 45 -5.43 -13.79 -5.03
C ARG A 45 -6.41 -13.55 -6.17
N ARG A 46 -7.30 -12.57 -6.04
CA ARG A 46 -8.25 -12.24 -7.10
C ARG A 46 -7.60 -11.44 -8.23
N MET A 47 -6.58 -10.65 -7.95
CA MET A 47 -5.80 -9.99 -9.00
C MET A 47 -5.24 -11.00 -10.01
N ILE A 48 -4.77 -12.17 -9.54
CA ILE A 48 -4.33 -13.29 -10.40
C ILE A 48 -5.42 -13.68 -11.41
N ASP A 49 -6.66 -13.82 -10.95
CA ASP A 49 -7.81 -14.24 -11.77
C ASP A 49 -8.21 -13.18 -12.81
N ARG A 50 -7.66 -11.96 -12.71
CA ARG A 50 -7.93 -10.82 -13.60
C ARG A 50 -6.71 -10.42 -14.42
N LEU A 51 -5.62 -11.19 -14.40
CA LEU A 51 -4.45 -10.91 -15.23
C LEU A 51 -4.76 -10.96 -16.73
N ASP A 52 -5.73 -11.78 -17.16
CA ASP A 52 -6.18 -11.79 -18.57
C ASP A 52 -6.78 -10.45 -19.00
N TYR A 53 -7.48 -9.75 -18.10
CA TYR A 53 -8.00 -8.41 -18.38
C TYR A 53 -6.87 -7.40 -18.58
N ILE A 54 -5.85 -7.44 -17.71
CA ILE A 54 -4.69 -6.54 -17.80
C ILE A 54 -3.88 -6.85 -19.08
N GLN A 55 -3.54 -8.11 -19.28
CA GLN A 55 -2.73 -8.56 -20.42
C GLN A 55 -3.46 -8.38 -21.75
N GLY A 56 -4.79 -8.49 -21.79
CA GLY A 56 -5.60 -8.23 -22.97
C GLY A 56 -5.53 -6.79 -23.48
N MET A 57 -5.11 -5.83 -22.64
CA MET A 57 -4.83 -4.45 -23.05
C MET A 57 -3.42 -4.26 -23.63
N GLY A 58 -2.61 -5.33 -23.70
CA GLY A 58 -1.19 -5.26 -24.12
C GLY A 58 -0.24 -4.78 -23.02
N ILE A 59 -0.71 -4.72 -21.77
CA ILE A 59 0.09 -4.32 -20.61
C ILE A 59 0.88 -5.52 -20.10
N ASP A 60 2.14 -5.29 -19.75
CA ASP A 60 3.10 -6.33 -19.34
C ASP A 60 3.78 -6.06 -17.98
N ALA A 61 3.28 -5.11 -17.20
CA ALA A 61 3.68 -4.92 -15.80
C ALA A 61 2.50 -4.47 -14.93
N VAL A 62 2.51 -4.88 -13.66
CA VAL A 62 1.49 -4.48 -12.67
C VAL A 62 2.18 -3.84 -11.47
N MET A 63 1.71 -2.65 -11.08
CA MET A 63 2.09 -1.99 -9.84
C MET A 63 0.98 -2.16 -8.81
N VAL A 64 1.31 -2.72 -7.63
CA VAL A 64 0.37 -2.93 -6.52
C VAL A 64 0.55 -1.88 -5.43
N SER A 65 -0.50 -1.64 -4.62
CA SER A 65 -0.43 -0.83 -3.40
C SER A 65 0.67 -1.32 -2.44
N PRO A 66 1.16 -0.46 -1.52
CA PRO A 66 2.13 -0.88 -0.52
C PRO A 66 1.63 -2.09 0.27
N ILE A 67 2.51 -3.08 0.41
CA ILE A 67 2.13 -4.44 0.82
C ILE A 67 2.16 -4.66 2.34
N VAL A 68 2.80 -3.76 3.08
CA VAL A 68 3.12 -3.96 4.49
C VAL A 68 1.92 -3.63 5.37
N GLU A 69 1.91 -4.16 6.59
CA GLU A 69 0.85 -3.96 7.55
C GLU A 69 0.64 -2.47 7.85
N ASN A 70 -0.62 -2.07 7.88
CA ASN A 70 -1.06 -0.70 8.12
C ASN A 70 -1.77 -0.60 9.46
N VAL A 71 -1.94 0.64 9.95
CA VAL A 71 -2.73 0.90 11.16
C VAL A 71 -4.17 0.38 11.02
N GLU A 72 -4.64 -0.36 12.02
CA GLU A 72 -6.02 -0.78 12.13
C GLU A 72 -6.88 0.28 12.84
N GLY A 73 -8.14 0.37 12.42
CA GLY A 73 -9.12 1.32 12.94
C GLY A 73 -9.52 2.40 11.94
N ARG A 74 -10.43 3.27 12.37
CA ARG A 74 -11.04 4.30 11.53
C ARG A 74 -10.71 5.69 12.06
N ALA A 75 -9.99 6.46 11.26
CA ALA A 75 -9.82 7.90 11.46
C ALA A 75 -11.02 8.67 10.87
N SER A 76 -11.12 9.96 11.17
CA SER A 76 -12.13 10.85 10.56
C SER A 76 -12.04 10.89 9.02
N TYR A 77 -10.89 10.54 8.46
CA TYR A 77 -10.62 10.50 7.04
C TYR A 77 -10.62 9.09 6.44
N GLY A 78 -11.02 8.05 7.20
CA GLY A 78 -11.23 6.68 6.70
C GLY A 78 -10.32 5.63 7.33
N GLU A 79 -10.16 4.52 6.61
CA GLU A 79 -9.31 3.38 6.95
C GLU A 79 -8.09 3.33 6.02
N ALA A 80 -7.06 2.57 6.41
CA ALA A 80 -5.79 2.48 5.70
C ALA A 80 -5.82 1.63 4.41
N TYR A 81 -6.94 1.58 3.69
CA TYR A 81 -7.16 0.71 2.52
C TYR A 81 -6.18 0.93 1.36
N HIS A 82 -5.54 2.10 1.34
CA HIS A 82 -4.60 2.49 0.29
C HIS A 82 -3.18 1.96 0.52
N GLY A 83 -2.82 1.53 1.74
CA GLY A 83 -1.52 0.93 2.07
C GLY A 83 -0.44 1.91 2.58
N TYR A 84 -0.70 3.22 2.59
CA TYR A 84 0.29 4.25 2.92
C TYR A 84 0.40 4.61 4.42
N TRP A 85 -0.38 3.96 5.30
CA TRP A 85 -0.33 4.20 6.74
C TRP A 85 0.30 3.01 7.47
N ILE A 86 1.58 2.78 7.16
CA ILE A 86 2.36 1.66 7.69
C ILE A 86 2.34 1.67 9.23
N GLN A 87 2.23 0.49 9.84
CA GLN A 87 2.43 0.26 11.28
C GLN A 87 3.58 -0.73 11.53
N ASP A 88 3.63 -1.83 10.78
CA ASP A 88 4.66 -2.87 10.88
C ASP A 88 5.23 -3.16 9.47
N MET A 89 6.53 -2.85 9.28
CA MET A 89 7.23 -3.05 8.01
C MET A 89 7.61 -4.50 7.69
N TYR A 90 7.54 -5.39 8.68
CA TYR A 90 7.88 -6.81 8.54
C TYR A 90 6.66 -7.73 8.44
N ALA A 91 5.46 -7.18 8.69
CA ALA A 91 4.19 -7.85 8.45
C ALA A 91 3.58 -7.42 7.10
N LEU A 92 2.77 -8.30 6.51
CA LEU A 92 1.98 -8.02 5.31
C LEU A 92 0.61 -7.50 5.70
N ASN A 93 0.01 -6.63 4.88
CA ASN A 93 -1.34 -6.15 5.10
C ASN A 93 -2.36 -7.31 5.05
N PRO A 94 -3.02 -7.66 6.17
CA PRO A 94 -3.89 -8.83 6.23
C PRO A 94 -5.16 -8.69 5.37
N HIS A 95 -5.56 -7.46 5.01
CA HIS A 95 -6.72 -7.23 4.15
C HIS A 95 -6.47 -7.61 2.68
N PHE A 96 -5.20 -7.66 2.25
CA PHE A 96 -4.83 -7.97 0.86
C PHE A 96 -4.66 -9.47 0.59
N GLY A 97 -4.56 -10.28 1.64
CA GLY A 97 -4.49 -11.74 1.56
C GLY A 97 -3.46 -12.35 2.51
N SER A 98 -3.19 -13.63 2.31
CA SER A 98 -2.20 -14.36 3.11
C SER A 98 -0.76 -14.10 2.64
N ARG A 99 0.20 -14.58 3.43
CA ARG A 99 1.63 -14.53 3.10
C ARG A 99 1.98 -15.17 1.76
N GLU A 100 1.22 -16.19 1.36
CA GLU A 100 1.41 -16.92 0.11
C GLU A 100 0.81 -16.17 -1.09
N GLY A 101 -0.18 -15.29 -0.87
CA GLY A 101 -0.90 -14.61 -1.93
C GLY A 101 -0.02 -13.70 -2.80
N LEU A 102 0.92 -12.97 -2.19
CA LEU A 102 1.83 -12.09 -2.92
C LEU A 102 2.88 -12.87 -3.75
N PRO A 103 3.59 -13.88 -3.20
CA PRO A 103 4.43 -14.78 -3.99
C PRO A 103 3.68 -15.46 -5.15
N ASP A 104 2.42 -15.86 -4.96
CA ASP A 104 1.64 -16.49 -6.01
C ASP A 104 1.24 -15.49 -7.11
N LEU A 105 0.94 -14.24 -6.76
CA LEU A 105 0.76 -13.17 -7.74
C LEU A 105 2.04 -12.94 -8.56
N SER A 106 3.19 -12.87 -7.89
CA SER A 106 4.50 -12.74 -8.55
C SER A 106 4.77 -13.89 -9.52
N LYS A 107 4.54 -15.14 -9.10
CA LYS A 107 4.67 -16.32 -9.97
C LYS A 107 3.73 -16.26 -11.18
N ALA A 108 2.47 -15.89 -10.96
CA ALA A 108 1.47 -15.80 -12.03
C ALA A 108 1.82 -14.73 -13.07
N LEU A 109 2.31 -13.57 -12.63
CA LEU A 109 2.82 -12.52 -13.51
C LEU A 109 4.04 -13.00 -14.31
N HIS A 110 5.03 -13.58 -13.64
CA HIS A 110 6.24 -14.07 -14.30
C HIS A 110 5.97 -15.21 -15.29
N TYR A 111 5.02 -16.10 -15.00
CA TYR A 111 4.59 -17.15 -15.93
C TYR A 111 4.04 -16.57 -17.24
N ARG A 112 3.43 -15.38 -17.17
CA ARG A 112 2.91 -14.62 -18.32
C ARG A 112 3.95 -13.71 -18.98
N GLY A 113 5.20 -13.71 -18.51
CA GLY A 113 6.23 -12.77 -18.95
C GLY A 113 6.02 -11.33 -18.48
N MET A 114 5.14 -11.12 -17.50
CA MET A 114 4.82 -9.81 -16.93
C MET A 114 5.68 -9.50 -15.70
N PHE A 115 5.83 -8.21 -15.40
CA PHE A 115 6.59 -7.74 -14.23
C PHE A 115 5.67 -7.33 -13.07
N LEU A 116 6.18 -7.49 -11.84
CA LEU A 116 5.57 -6.96 -10.62
C LEU A 116 6.38 -5.76 -10.13
N MET A 117 5.71 -4.63 -9.95
CA MET A 117 6.22 -3.43 -9.30
C MET A 117 5.54 -3.27 -7.95
N MET A 118 6.31 -2.96 -6.92
CA MET A 118 5.82 -2.78 -5.56
C MET A 118 5.94 -1.32 -5.16
N ASP A 119 4.83 -0.69 -4.81
CA ASP A 119 4.85 0.60 -4.14
C ASP A 119 5.42 0.44 -2.71
N THR A 120 6.24 1.38 -2.26
CA THR A 120 6.95 1.31 -0.98
C THR A 120 7.04 2.69 -0.35
N VAL A 121 6.58 2.81 0.89
CA VAL A 121 6.75 4.03 1.70
C VAL A 121 7.94 3.85 2.61
N ILE A 122 8.88 4.80 2.54
CA ILE A 122 10.08 4.85 3.38
C ILE A 122 10.13 6.12 4.23
N ASP A 123 9.27 7.09 3.93
CA ASP A 123 9.29 8.42 4.52
C ASP A 123 8.66 8.43 5.92
N ASN A 124 7.46 7.86 6.05
CA ASN A 124 6.64 7.97 7.25
C ASN A 124 6.03 6.63 7.70
N ILE A 125 5.72 6.56 9.01
CA ILE A 125 4.86 5.56 9.64
C ILE A 125 3.63 6.27 10.21
N ALA A 126 2.50 5.57 10.33
CA ALA A 126 1.26 6.16 10.81
C ALA A 126 0.89 5.72 12.23
N TYR A 127 0.19 6.61 12.93
CA TYR A 127 -0.45 6.34 14.20
C TYR A 127 -1.77 7.10 14.30
N ILE A 128 -2.85 6.41 14.67
CA ILE A 128 -4.17 7.03 14.83
C ILE A 128 -4.26 7.65 16.23
N THR A 129 -4.33 8.98 16.31
CA THR A 129 -4.42 9.72 17.57
C THR A 129 -5.86 10.01 18.02
N ASN A 130 -6.88 9.57 17.26
CA ASN A 130 -8.29 9.81 17.57
C ASN A 130 -8.64 11.29 17.84
N GLY A 131 -7.95 12.20 17.15
CA GLY A 131 -8.19 13.65 17.25
C GLY A 131 -7.34 14.38 18.30
N THR A 132 -6.48 13.68 19.05
CA THR A 132 -5.47 14.35 19.89
C THR A 132 -4.25 14.76 19.07
N SER A 133 -3.49 15.75 19.57
CA SER A 133 -2.22 16.13 18.97
C SER A 133 -1.26 14.94 18.98
N PRO A 134 -0.54 14.63 17.88
CA PRO A 134 0.47 13.58 17.87
C PRO A 134 1.60 13.81 18.89
N GLU A 135 1.92 15.07 19.18
CA GLU A 135 2.94 15.43 20.15
C GLU A 135 2.64 14.83 21.53
N GLY A 136 3.53 13.96 22.00
CA GLY A 136 3.40 13.27 23.29
C GLY A 136 2.33 12.17 23.36
N ASN A 137 1.56 11.91 22.30
CA ASN A 137 0.44 10.95 22.31
C ASN A 137 0.66 9.73 21.39
N ILE A 138 1.84 9.60 20.77
CA ILE A 138 2.21 8.43 19.98
C ILE A 138 2.74 7.32 20.90
N ASN A 139 2.13 6.14 20.82
CA ASN A 139 2.72 4.94 21.41
C ASN A 139 3.68 4.30 20.40
N PHE A 140 4.96 4.71 20.47
CA PHE A 140 6.01 4.22 19.57
C PHE A 140 6.21 2.70 19.65
N THR A 141 5.87 2.04 20.75
CA THR A 141 6.02 0.56 20.86
C THR A 141 5.17 -0.22 19.86
N ARG A 142 4.16 0.43 19.25
CA ARG A 142 3.32 -0.14 18.20
C ARG A 142 3.89 0.02 16.78
N LEU A 143 4.99 0.76 16.62
CA LEU A 143 5.58 1.08 15.32
C LEU A 143 6.80 0.17 15.13
N TYR A 144 6.78 -0.73 14.16
CA TYR A 144 7.85 -1.73 14.00
C TYR A 144 8.53 -1.63 12.63
N PRO A 145 9.89 -1.62 12.57
CA PRO A 145 10.85 -1.73 13.69
C PRO A 145 11.14 -0.44 14.46
N PHE A 146 10.59 0.69 14.03
CA PHE A 146 10.91 2.01 14.59
C PHE A 146 10.13 2.26 15.89
N ASN A 147 10.41 1.45 16.90
CA ASN A 147 9.64 1.38 18.14
C ASN A 147 10.11 2.35 19.24
N ASP A 148 10.95 3.32 18.86
CA ASP A 148 11.60 4.28 19.74
C ASP A 148 11.52 5.68 19.08
N PRO A 149 11.12 6.74 19.81
CA PRO A 149 11.02 8.09 19.26
C PRO A 149 12.32 8.60 18.62
N LYS A 150 13.50 8.07 19.00
CA LYS A 150 14.80 8.48 18.41
C LYS A 150 14.91 8.24 16.89
N TYR A 151 14.04 7.39 16.32
CA TYR A 151 14.02 7.11 14.88
C TYR A 151 13.23 8.15 14.08
N PHE A 152 12.57 9.09 14.75
CA PHE A 152 11.70 10.08 14.11
C PHE A 152 12.22 11.50 14.33
N HIS A 153 11.87 12.38 13.41
CA HIS A 153 11.99 13.81 13.64
C HIS A 153 11.07 14.27 14.78
N SER A 154 11.39 15.42 15.37
CA SER A 154 10.45 16.09 16.28
C SER A 154 9.21 16.49 15.50
N TYR A 155 8.04 16.24 16.07
CA TYR A 155 6.77 16.49 15.39
C TYR A 155 6.66 17.96 14.95
N TYR A 156 6.43 18.16 13.66
CA TYR A 156 6.07 19.45 13.09
C TYR A 156 4.97 19.24 12.04
N LYS A 157 3.90 20.01 12.12
CA LYS A 157 2.88 20.01 11.06
C LYS A 157 3.34 20.93 9.94
N VAL A 158 3.59 20.37 8.76
CA VAL A 158 3.87 21.17 7.56
C VAL A 158 2.67 22.07 7.26
N MET A 159 2.88 23.38 7.41
CA MET A 159 1.89 24.41 7.09
C MET A 159 2.23 25.18 5.81
N ASP A 160 3.51 25.18 5.43
CA ASP A 160 4.05 25.76 4.21
C ASP A 160 4.82 24.68 3.44
N TYR A 161 4.34 24.33 2.26
CA TYR A 161 4.95 23.30 1.42
C TYR A 161 6.06 23.86 0.51
N ASP A 162 6.22 25.18 0.45
CA ASP A 162 7.31 25.84 -0.28
C ASP A 162 8.59 25.99 0.57
N ASP A 163 8.48 25.80 1.89
CA ASP A 163 9.63 25.67 2.80
C ASP A 163 10.21 24.24 2.74
N TYR A 164 10.93 23.93 1.65
CA TYR A 164 11.53 22.61 1.45
C TYR A 164 12.43 22.13 2.60
N PRO A 165 13.32 22.96 3.18
CA PRO A 165 14.13 22.53 4.32
C PRO A 165 13.30 22.09 5.53
N LEU A 166 12.17 22.74 5.78
CA LEU A 166 11.28 22.39 6.89
C LEU A 166 10.44 21.15 6.56
N ALA A 167 9.90 21.07 5.34
CA ALA A 167 9.14 19.91 4.86
C ALA A 167 9.97 18.61 4.81
N GLN A 168 11.30 18.70 4.72
CA GLN A 168 12.20 17.55 4.79
C GLN A 168 12.59 17.13 6.21
N LYS A 169 12.32 17.97 7.22
CA LYS A 169 12.75 17.78 8.62
C LYS A 169 11.60 17.56 9.59
N CYS A 170 10.37 17.59 9.11
CA CYS A 170 9.18 17.26 9.88
C CYS A 170 8.92 15.76 9.95
#